data_AF-A0A963LRN4-F1
#
_entry.id   AF-A0A963LRN4-F1
#
_cell.length_a   1.000
_cell.length_b   1.000
_cell.length_c   1.000
_cell.angle_alpha   90.00
_cell.angle_beta   90.00
_cell.angle_gamma   90.00
#
_symmetry.space_group_name_H-M   'P 1'
#
loop_
_entity.id
_entity.type
_entity.pdbx_description
1 polymer ?
#
loop_
_entity_poly.entity_id
_entity_poly.type
_entity_poly.pdbx_seq_one_letter_code
_entity_poly.pdbx_strand_id
1 'polypeptide(L)'
;MTEAAAPLRSAVDQAERPPRSQWFDVWDQFKTHKGALLGAAVFISILLFVLVGPFVWGTDPGYANLRMRNQGPSLQFPFGTDELG
;
A
#
# COMPACT_ATOMS: atom_id res chain seq x y z
N MET A 1 8.70 -43.83 36.80
CA MET A 1 9.42 -42.62 37.23
C MET A 1 10.19 -42.08 36.01
N THR A 2 9.53 -41.38 35.08
CA THR A 2 10.19 -41.02 33.80
C THR A 2 9.68 -39.75 33.09
N GLU A 3 9.02 -38.80 33.78
CA GLU A 3 8.47 -37.59 33.12
C GLU A 3 9.26 -36.28 33.34
N ALA A 4 10.31 -36.26 34.17
CA ALA A 4 10.99 -35.02 34.54
C ALA A 4 12.00 -34.47 33.49
N ALA A 5 12.27 -35.20 32.38
CA ALA A 5 13.29 -34.82 31.40
C ALA A 5 12.80 -33.93 30.25
N ALA A 6 11.49 -33.84 30.02
CA ALA A 6 10.90 -33.05 28.93
C ALA A 6 11.11 -31.52 28.99
N PRO A 7 11.04 -30.84 30.17
CA PRO A 7 11.08 -29.38 30.21
C PRO A 7 12.48 -28.77 29.98
N LEU A 8 13.55 -29.53 30.25
CA LEU A 8 14.93 -29.06 30.04
C LEU A 8 15.31 -29.07 28.56
N ARG A 9 14.80 -30.05 27.81
CA ARG A 9 15.12 -30.22 26.38
C ARG A 9 14.49 -29.13 25.52
N SER A 10 13.25 -28.73 25.84
CA SER A 10 12.57 -27.63 25.15
C SER A 10 13.24 -26.27 25.42
N ALA A 11 13.75 -26.02 26.63
CA ALA A 11 14.47 -24.79 26.96
C ALA A 11 15.80 -24.67 26.19
N VAL A 12 16.53 -25.78 26.03
CA VAL A 12 17.76 -25.83 25.23
C VAL A 12 17.46 -25.62 23.74
N ASP A 13 16.42 -26.28 23.20
CA ASP A 13 15.98 -26.08 21.82
C ASP A 13 15.54 -24.63 21.54
N GLN A 14 14.94 -23.94 22.51
CA GLN A 14 14.56 -22.52 22.38
C GLN A 14 15.79 -21.60 22.41
N ALA A 15 16.84 -21.96 23.14
CA ALA A 15 18.08 -21.19 23.22
C ALA A 15 18.95 -21.32 21.96
N GLU A 16 18.86 -22.44 21.23
CA GLU A 16 19.57 -22.65 19.96
C GLU A 16 18.88 -22.04 18.74
N ARG A 17 17.62 -21.61 18.87
CA ARG A 17 16.89 -21.03 17.74
C ARG A 17 17.45 -19.64 17.42
N PRO A 18 17.95 -19.40 16.20
CA PRO A 18 18.55 -18.13 15.85
C PRO A 18 17.52 -16.99 16.03
N PRO A 19 17.92 -15.84 16.60
CA PRO A 19 17.02 -14.71 16.79
C PRO A 19 16.49 -14.27 15.42
N ARG A 20 15.18 -14.43 15.23
CA ARG A 20 14.47 -13.95 14.05
C ARG A 20 14.53 -12.42 13.99
N SER A 21 14.52 -11.87 12.78
CA SER A 21 14.48 -10.41 12.61
C SER A 21 13.13 -9.89 13.08
N GLN A 22 13.18 -8.95 14.03
CA GLN A 22 12.02 -8.29 14.62
C GLN A 22 11.13 -7.61 13.57
N TRP A 23 11.71 -7.21 12.43
CA TRP A 23 10.98 -6.56 11.35
C TRP A 23 9.97 -7.51 10.68
N PHE A 24 10.32 -8.79 10.53
CA PHE A 24 9.40 -9.80 9.99
C PHE A 24 8.28 -10.13 10.97
N ASP A 25 8.56 -10.15 12.27
CA ASP A 25 7.52 -10.36 13.28
C ASP A 25 6.48 -9.24 13.29
N VAL A 26 6.95 -7.98 13.21
CA VAL A 26 6.07 -6.81 13.08
C VAL A 26 5.22 -6.91 11.81
N TRP A 27 5.83 -7.35 10.70
CA TRP A 27 5.10 -7.54 9.44
C TRP A 27 4.03 -8.64 9.51
N ASP A 28 4.33 -9.77 10.15
CA ASP A 28 3.37 -10.85 10.33
C ASP A 28 2.20 -10.44 11.23
N GLN A 29 2.48 -9.70 12.31
CA GLN A 29 1.44 -9.12 13.16
C GLN A 29 0.58 -8.11 12.37
N PHE A 30 1.21 -7.22 11.60
CA PHE A 30 0.53 -6.21 10.79
C PHE A 30 -0.48 -6.83 9.81
N LYS A 31 -0.10 -7.90 9.09
CA LYS A 31 -0.98 -8.61 8.15
C LYS A 31 -2.21 -9.23 8.81
N THR A 32 -2.19 -9.46 10.12
CA THR A 32 -3.35 -9.99 10.84
C THR A 32 -4.43 -8.91 11.06
N HIS A 33 -4.08 -7.63 10.95
CA HIS A 33 -4.99 -6.51 11.12
C HIS A 33 -5.68 -6.11 9.80
N LYS A 34 -6.94 -6.54 9.61
CA LYS A 34 -7.73 -6.26 8.40
C LYS A 34 -7.86 -4.77 8.05
N GLY A 35 -8.07 -3.91 9.05
CA GLY A 35 -8.18 -2.47 8.83
C GLY A 35 -6.87 -1.83 8.39
N ALA A 36 -5.75 -2.29 8.94
CA ALA A 36 -4.42 -1.81 8.58
C ALA A 36 -4.06 -2.21 7.14
N LEU A 37 -4.42 -3.45 6.73
CA LEU A 37 -4.27 -3.90 5.35
C LEU A 37 -5.13 -3.10 4.37
N LEU A 38 -6.38 -2.78 4.72
CA LEU A 38 -7.24 -1.95 3.89
C LEU A 38 -6.65 -0.54 3.71
N GLY A 39 -6.19 0.07 4.81
CA GLY A 39 -5.52 1.38 4.76
C GLY A 39 -4.26 1.34 3.90
N ALA A 40 -3.42 0.31 4.06
CA ALA A 40 -2.22 0.12 3.25
C ALA A 40 -2.56 -0.05 1.76
N ALA A 41 -3.60 -0.81 1.42
CA ALA A 41 -4.05 -0.98 0.04
C ALA A 41 -4.51 0.34 -0.59
N VAL A 42 -5.33 1.13 0.12
CA VAL A 42 -5.76 2.46 -0.33
C VAL A 42 -4.57 3.38 -0.50
N PHE A 43 -3.66 3.43 0.48
CA PHE A 43 -2.46 4.26 0.40
C PHE A 43 -1.58 3.88 -0.80
N ILE A 44 -1.32 2.59 -1.02
CA ILE A 44 -0.54 2.11 -2.17
C ILE A 44 -1.25 2.46 -3.48
N SER A 45 -2.58 2.35 -3.56
CA SER A 45 -3.31 2.75 -4.78
C SER A 45 -3.17 4.24 -5.10
N ILE A 46 -3.14 5.10 -4.08
CA ILE A 46 -2.91 6.54 -4.26
C ILE A 46 -1.48 6.78 -4.76
N LEU A 47 -0.49 6.13 -4.16
CA LEU A 47 0.91 6.22 -4.62
C LEU A 47 1.05 5.78 -6.08
N LEU A 48 0.43 4.65 -6.44
CA LEU A 48 0.42 4.18 -7.82
C LEU A 48 -0.26 5.18 -8.75
N PHE A 49 -1.40 5.75 -8.36
CA PHE A 49 -2.10 6.74 -9.16
C PHE A 49 -1.27 8.01 -9.38
N VAL A 50 -0.59 8.50 -8.34
CA VAL A 50 0.27 9.69 -8.44
C VAL A 50 1.53 9.42 -9.25
N LEU A 51 2.15 8.25 -9.10
CA LEU A 51 3.38 7.91 -9.84
C LEU A 51 3.09 7.56 -11.30
N VAL A 52 2.01 6.82 -11.58
CA VAL A 52 1.66 6.35 -12.92
C VAL A 52 0.82 7.38 -13.69
N GLY A 53 0.05 8.21 -12.98
CA GLY A 53 -0.84 9.22 -13.57
C GLY A 53 -0.19 10.09 -14.64
N PRO A 54 1.00 10.69 -14.41
CA PRO A 54 1.69 11.50 -15.42
C PRO A 54 2.08 10.76 -16.70
N PHE A 55 2.22 9.44 -16.66
CA PHE A 55 2.56 8.63 -17.83
C PHE A 55 1.31 8.22 -18.64
N VAL A 56 0.14 8.21 -18.00
CA VAL A 56 -1.14 7.88 -18.64
C VAL A 56 -1.83 9.15 -19.15
N TRP A 57 -1.70 10.25 -18.41
CA TRP A 57 -2.34 11.51 -18.73
C TRP A 57 -1.45 12.37 -19.63
N GLY A 58 -1.73 12.34 -20.94
CA GLY A 58 -0.95 13.07 -21.94
C GLY A 58 -1.30 14.55 -22.09
N THR A 59 -2.28 15.05 -21.35
CA THR A 59 -2.70 16.46 -21.43
C THR A 59 -1.90 17.31 -20.45
N ASP A 60 -1.32 18.40 -20.94
CA ASP A 60 -0.61 19.37 -20.12
C ASP A 60 -1.58 20.07 -19.14
N PRO A 61 -1.43 19.89 -17.82
CA PRO A 61 -2.30 20.54 -16.83
C PRO A 61 -2.10 22.06 -16.78
N GLY A 62 -0.98 22.59 -17.31
CA GLY A 62 -0.71 24.03 -17.38
C GLY A 62 -1.27 24.71 -18.63
N TYR A 63 -1.79 23.95 -19.59
CA TYR A 63 -2.24 24.50 -20.88
C TYR A 63 -3.74 24.83 -20.89
N ALA A 64 -4.06 26.12 -20.93
CA ALA A 64 -5.45 26.60 -21.01
C ALA A 64 -5.90 26.83 -22.47
N ASN A 65 -6.79 25.97 -22.98
CA ASN A 65 -7.39 26.16 -24.31
C ASN A 65 -8.73 26.93 -24.22
N LEU A 66 -8.69 28.25 -24.48
CA LEU A 66 -9.90 29.11 -24.38
C LEU A 66 -11.05 28.68 -25.30
N ARG A 67 -10.77 27.98 -26.40
CA ARG A 67 -11.80 27.51 -27.34
C ARG A 67 -12.59 26.31 -26.81
N MET A 68 -12.04 25.60 -25.82
CA MET A 68 -12.64 24.41 -25.23
C MET A 68 -13.03 24.64 -23.77
N ARG A 69 -13.20 25.89 -23.32
CA ARG A 69 -13.51 26.20 -21.92
C ARG A 69 -14.91 25.74 -21.50
N ASN A 70 -15.05 25.24 -20.26
CA ASN A 70 -16.32 24.89 -19.62
C ASN A 70 -17.15 23.83 -20.36
N GLN A 71 -16.49 22.93 -21.09
CA GLN A 71 -17.11 21.71 -21.59
C GLN A 71 -17.23 20.70 -20.45
N GLY A 72 -18.36 20.02 -20.39
CA GLY A 72 -18.61 18.97 -19.39
C GLY A 72 -17.81 17.68 -19.64
N PRO A 73 -17.98 16.68 -18.77
CA PRO A 73 -17.29 15.40 -18.86
C PRO A 73 -17.46 14.71 -20.22
N SER A 74 -16.35 14.17 -20.73
CA SER A 74 -16.28 13.41 -21.98
C SER A 74 -15.24 12.30 -21.88
N LEU A 75 -15.18 11.40 -22.87
CA LEU A 75 -14.14 10.35 -22.89
C LEU A 75 -12.72 10.91 -22.97
N GLN A 76 -12.56 12.06 -23.63
CA GLN A 76 -11.28 12.75 -23.73
C GLN A 76 -10.97 13.56 -22.46
N PHE A 77 -12.02 14.09 -21.81
CA PHE A 77 -11.92 14.89 -20.61
C PHE A 77 -12.88 14.37 -19.54
N PRO A 78 -12.52 13.31 -18.79
CA PRO A 78 -13.39 12.68 -17.80
C PRO A 78 -13.96 13.60 -16.72
N PHE A 79 -13.25 14.69 -16.38
CA PHE A 79 -13.67 15.65 -15.37
C PHE A 79 -14.23 16.94 -15.99
N GLY A 80 -13.75 17.31 -17.18
CA GLY A 80 -14.27 18.44 -17.95
C GLY A 80 -13.12 19.30 -18.48
N THR A 81 -13.38 20.57 -18.65
CA THR A 81 -12.39 21.55 -19.16
C THR A 81 -12.57 22.90 -18.47
N ASP A 82 -13.09 22.87 -17.25
CA ASP A 82 -13.14 24.04 -16.39
C ASP A 82 -11.78 24.23 -15.67
N GLU A 83 -11.74 25.13 -14.68
CA GLU A 83 -10.51 25.42 -13.93
C GLU A 83 -10.12 24.32 -12.93
N LEU A 84 -11.02 23.39 -12.64
CA LEU A 84 -10.81 22.25 -11.74
C LEU A 84 -10.39 21.00 -12.53
N GLY A 85 -10.73 20.98 -13.83
CA GLY A 85 -10.39 19.93 -14.78
C GLY A 85 -11.56 19.02 -15.10
#